data_AF-S7HS06-F1
#
_entry.id   AF-S7HS06-F1
#
_cell.length_a   1.000
_cell.length_b   1.000
_cell.length_c   1.000
_cell.angle_alpha   90.00
_cell.angle_beta   90.00
_cell.angle_gamma   90.00
#
_symmetry.space_group_name_H-M   'P 1'
#
loop_
_entity.id
_entity.type
_entity.pdbx_description
1 polymer ?
#
loop_
_entity_poly.entity_id
_entity_poly.type
_entity_poly.pdbx_seq_one_letter_code
_entity_poly.pdbx_strand_id
1 'polypeptide(L)' 'SRKAAFPNEDAVFKIFYLRIQELYKKWKGRHVANWAMVRNQLLMDDRMSQLMQQYDVAY' A
#
# COMPACT_ATOMS: atom_id res chain seq x y z
N SER A 1 -12.20 -2.78 30.86
CA SER A 1 -12.63 -3.30 29.54
C SER A 1 -12.61 -2.16 28.54
N ARG A 2 -11.81 -2.25 27.46
CA ARG A 2 -11.90 -1.25 26.38
C ARG A 2 -13.24 -1.47 25.68
N LYS A 3 -14.18 -0.54 25.85
CA LYS A 3 -15.47 -0.55 25.14
C LYS A 3 -15.19 -0.37 23.65
N ALA A 4 -14.99 -1.46 22.92
CA ALA A 4 -14.60 -1.45 21.52
C ALA A 4 -15.82 -1.72 20.62
N ALA A 5 -16.91 -1.01 20.86
CA ALA A 5 -18.02 -0.96 19.92
C ALA A 5 -18.14 0.50 19.44
N PHE A 6 -18.05 0.69 18.13
CA PHE A 6 -18.29 2.00 17.54
C PHE A 6 -19.77 2.35 17.69
N PRO A 7 -20.11 3.63 17.92
CA PRO A 7 -21.49 4.05 18.19
C PRO A 7 -22.42 3.90 16.97
N ASN A 8 -21.87 3.89 15.76
CA ASN A 8 -22.59 3.65 14.49
C ASN A 8 -21.57 3.36 13.37
N GLU A 9 -22.07 2.99 12.18
CA GLU A 9 -21.24 2.70 11.00
C GLU A 9 -20.46 3.93 10.51
N ASP A 10 -21.02 5.14 10.60
CA ASP A 10 -20.34 6.38 10.19
C ASP A 10 -19.05 6.63 11.00
N ALA A 11 -19.06 6.31 12.29
CA ALA A 11 -17.88 6.40 13.14
C ALA A 11 -16.78 5.42 12.69
N VAL A 12 -17.16 4.25 12.18
CA VAL A 12 -16.24 3.27 11.59
C VAL A 12 -15.61 3.86 10.32
N PHE A 13 -16.43 4.32 9.38
CA PHE A 13 -15.95 4.90 8.11
C PHE A 13 -15.04 6.10 8.33
N LYS A 14 -15.39 6.99 9.25
CA LYS A 14 -14.58 8.17 9.57
C LYS A 14 -13.20 7.79 10.10
N ILE A 15 -13.13 6.79 10.98
CA ILE A 15 -11.84 6.32 11.53
C ILE A 15 -11.01 5.63 10.45
N PHE A 16 -11.61 4.79 9.61
CA PHE A 16 -10.92 4.18 8.49
C PHE A 16 -10.36 5.22 7.53
N TYR A 17 -11.16 6.23 7.16
CA TYR A 17 -10.73 7.33 6.30
C TYR A 17 -9.52 8.06 6.90
N LEU A 18 -9.58 8.43 8.18
CA LEU A 18 -8.47 9.12 8.84
C LEU A 18 -7.20 8.25 8.90
N ARG A 19 -7.33 6.95 9.21
CA ARG A 19 -6.20 6.02 9.23
C ARG A 19 -5.55 5.83 7.86
N ILE A 20 -6.36 5.74 6.80
CA ILE A 20 -5.86 5.66 5.43
C ILE A 20 -5.10 6.95 5.07
N GLN A 21 -5.63 8.12 5.41
CA GLN A 21 -4.96 9.40 5.18
C GLN A 21 -3.61 9.52 5.93
N GLU A 22 -3.55 9.06 7.18
CA GLU A 22 -2.31 9.00 7.95
C GLU A 22 -1.27 8.06 7.31
N LEU A 23 -1.72 6.89 6.85
CA LEU A 23 -0.85 5.93 6.15
C LEU A 23 -0.29 6.52 4.87
N TYR A 24 -1.12 7.17 4.04
CA TYR A 24 -0.64 7.85 2.84
C TYR A 24 0.38 8.94 3.15
N LYS A 25 0.15 9.76 4.19
CA LYS A 25 1.13 10.77 4.63
C LYS A 25 2.44 10.14 5.10
N LYS A 26 2.38 9.02 5.82
CA LYS A 26 3.55 8.30 6.33
C LYS A 26 4.36 7.64 5.21
N TRP A 27 3.68 7.13 4.19
CA TRP A 27 4.31 6.46 3.04
C TRP A 27 4.77 7.45 1.96
N LYS A 28 4.21 8.67 1.94
CA LYS A 28 4.66 9.74 1.04
C LYS A 28 6.15 10.02 1.22
N GLY A 29 6.91 9.87 0.13
CA GLY A 29 8.36 10.11 0.11
C GLY A 29 9.21 9.02 0.75
N ARG A 30 8.61 7.93 1.25
CA ARG A 30 9.38 6.74 1.65
C ARG A 30 9.57 5.83 0.45
N HIS A 31 10.79 5.78 -0.05
CA HIS A 31 11.17 4.77 -1.05
C HIS A 31 11.32 3.40 -0.38
N VAL A 32 10.96 2.34 -1.10
CA VAL A 32 11.30 0.97 -0.68
C VAL A 32 12.82 0.83 -0.79
N ALA A 33 13.47 0.47 0.31
CA ALA A 33 14.92 0.31 0.33
C ALA A 33 15.36 -0.77 -0.66
N ASN A 34 16.45 -0.50 -1.39
CA ASN A 34 17.02 -1.41 -2.39
C ASN A 34 16.03 -1.84 -3.49
N TRP A 35 15.03 -1.01 -3.81
CA TRP A 35 14.01 -1.36 -4.80
C TRP A 35 14.58 -1.74 -6.16
N ALA A 36 15.65 -1.09 -6.63
CA ALA A 36 16.30 -1.44 -7.89
C ALA A 36 16.81 -2.90 -7.90
N MET A 37 17.40 -3.38 -6.81
CA MET A 37 17.89 -4.76 -6.69
C MET A 37 16.74 -5.77 -6.68
N VAL A 38 15.70 -5.50 -5.88
CA VAL A 38 14.51 -6.35 -5.81
C VAL A 38 13.80 -6.40 -7.17
N ARG A 39 13.64 -5.24 -7.83
CA ARG A 39 13.07 -5.15 -9.18
C ARG A 39 13.86 -5.98 -10.17
N ASN A 40 15.19 -5.90 -10.17
CA ASN A 40 16.02 -6.70 -11.05
C ASN A 40 15.83 -8.20 -10.81
N GLN A 41 15.71 -8.64 -9.55
CA GLN A 41 15.42 -10.05 -9.24
C GLN A 41 14.04 -10.49 -9.74
N LEU A 42 13.02 -9.63 -9.62
CA LEU A 42 11.67 -9.92 -10.10
C LEU A 42 11.60 -9.98 -11.63
N LEU A 43 12.38 -9.17 -12.34
CA LEU A 43 12.42 -9.19 -13.81
C LEU A 43 13.09 -10.45 -14.40
N MET A 44 13.91 -11.15 -13.61
CA MET A 44 14.53 -12.40 -14.04
C MET A 44 13.55 -13.59 -14.04
N ASP A 45 12.42 -13.47 -13.35
CA ASP A 45 11.36 -14.47 -13.37
C ASP A 45 10.34 -14.10 -14.45
N ASP A 46 10.14 -14.97 -15.45
CA ASP A 46 9.30 -14.67 -16.62
C ASP A 46 7.85 -14.31 -16.28
N ARG A 47 7.28 -14.97 -15.26
CA ARG A 47 5.91 -14.71 -14.80
C ARG A 47 5.82 -13.36 -14.12
N MET A 48 6.78 -13.04 -13.26
CA MET A 48 6.83 -11.77 -12.55
C MET A 48 7.17 -10.61 -13.51
N SER A 49 8.03 -10.83 -14.49
CA SER A 49 8.39 -9.85 -15.52
C SER A 49 7.17 -9.38 -16.32
N GLN A 50 6.30 -10.32 -16.73
CA GLN A 50 5.03 -9.99 -17.40
C GLN A 50 4.10 -9.13 -16.51
N LEU A 51 4.00 -9.48 -15.23
CA LEU A 51 3.21 -8.70 -14.27
C LEU A 51 3.80 -7.31 -14.05
N MET A 52 5.12 -7.20 -13.90
CA MET A 52 5.79 -5.91 -13.76
C MET A 52 5.54 -5.02 -14.97
N GLN A 53 5.64 -5.57 -16.18
CA GLN A 53 5.34 -4.82 -17.41
C GLN A 53 3.88 -4.34 -17.47
N GLN A 54 2.90 -5.15 -17.05
CA GLN A 54 1.50 -4.75 -17.04
C GLN A 54 1.24 -3.56 -16.09
N TYR A 55 1.86 -3.56 -14.91
CA TYR A 55 1.62 -2.53 -13.90
C TYR A 55 2.54 -1.31 -14.01
N ASP A 56 3.71 -1.42 -14.63
CA ASP A 56 4.60 -0.27 -14.91
C ASP A 56 3.99 0.69 -15.95
N VAL A 57 3.07 0.23 -16.82
CA VAL A 57 2.40 1.06 -17.83
C VAL A 57 1.20 1.84 -17.26
N ALA A 58 0.74 1.49 -16.05
CA ALA A 58 -0.45 2.07 -15.43
C ALA A 58 -0.17 3.34 -14.60
N TYR A 59 1.07 3.84 -14.57
CA TYR A 59 1.52 5.03 -13.84
C TYR A 59 2.44 5.90 -14.71
#